data_AF-A0A0C6FN02-F1
#
_entry.id   AF-A0A0C6FN02-F1
#
_cell.length_a   1.000
_cell.length_b   1.000
_cell.length_c   1.000
_cell.angle_alpha   90.00
_cell.angle_beta   90.00
_cell.angle_gamma   90.00
#
_symmetry.space_group_name_H-M   'P 1'
#
loop_
_entity.id
_entity.type
_entity.pdbx_description
1 polymer ?
#
loop_
_entity_poly.entity_id
_entity_poly.type
_entity_poly.pdbx_seq_one_letter_code
_entity_poly.pdbx_strand_id
1 'polypeptide(L)'
;MRVMQSWGGTNWGQQIIPRVGMEALVAYQEGDPDRPIVIGIAPNPNNPVPYDLPAHKTKLVVRSNTYEGRGYNEISMEDVAGAENLFTHAQKDMTTKVLNDATARVDANQIGSVGANHSFEVGNNQNQAIGGSRSLTVGAVGGAASAALAAAMSAMSGQTAGLLGQAMGVAMDAMGAASGDGGAAPVDAGALAGPGGPGGDDAAGDPAASALGALATGFGGLVGGGGIGGLIGAGIDGTRAGINDASVRSLRTAGGAGMAAAGTALAGQVGGMMGGLGGVMNTMVTRFQNSTTGIASTEQVGVSKVVNVGQTMLENVGKAHTHTVGEQYVIEVGQEMLVNVGEVFRIVVRKSTLTMDKDGNVTITGTKMLLGFSESVTAFGKVIGLNPKR
;
A
#
# COMPACT_ATOMS: atom_id res chain seq x y z
N MET A 1 -58.65 -10.46 -12.36
CA MET A 1 -58.36 -11.53 -13.34
C MET A 1 -57.03 -12.18 -13.02
N ARG A 2 -56.91 -13.51 -13.13
CA ARG A 2 -55.66 -14.24 -12.85
C ARG A 2 -54.84 -14.41 -14.13
N VAL A 3 -53.52 -14.56 -14.00
CA VAL A 3 -52.59 -14.76 -15.12
C VAL A 3 -51.87 -16.10 -14.94
N MET A 4 -51.86 -16.91 -15.99
CA MET A 4 -51.10 -18.15 -16.07
C MET A 4 -49.59 -17.83 -15.99
N GLN A 5 -48.88 -18.54 -15.13
CA GLN A 5 -47.42 -18.52 -15.07
C GLN A 5 -46.90 -19.87 -15.54
N SER A 6 -45.70 -19.91 -16.11
CA SER A 6 -45.03 -21.14 -16.55
C SER A 6 -44.73 -22.10 -15.38
N TRP A 7 -44.48 -21.58 -14.18
CA TRP A 7 -44.19 -22.35 -12.98
C TRP A 7 -44.58 -21.57 -11.72
N GLY A 8 -45.31 -22.18 -10.78
CA GLY A 8 -45.75 -21.51 -9.56
C GLY A 8 -45.98 -22.46 -8.39
N GLY A 9 -45.44 -22.09 -7.23
CA GLY A 9 -45.66 -22.73 -5.92
C GLY A 9 -46.00 -21.70 -4.84
N THR A 10 -46.13 -22.14 -3.59
CA THR A 10 -46.68 -21.34 -2.47
C THR A 10 -45.87 -20.08 -2.12
N ASN A 11 -44.64 -19.89 -2.63
CA ASN A 11 -43.83 -18.66 -2.55
C ASN A 11 -42.57 -18.72 -3.46
N TRP A 12 -42.63 -19.50 -4.54
CA TRP A 12 -41.50 -19.76 -5.43
C TRP A 12 -42.02 -20.07 -6.84
N GLY A 13 -41.18 -19.91 -7.87
CA GLY A 13 -41.57 -20.09 -9.27
C GLY A 13 -41.21 -18.89 -10.14
N GLN A 14 -41.83 -18.78 -11.30
CA GLN A 14 -41.66 -17.67 -12.24
C GLN A 14 -42.83 -16.70 -12.13
N GLN A 15 -42.53 -15.41 -12.17
CA GLN A 15 -43.54 -14.35 -12.18
C GLN A 15 -43.21 -13.34 -13.27
N ILE A 16 -44.05 -13.31 -14.31
CA ILE A 16 -44.05 -12.25 -15.33
C ILE A 16 -45.44 -11.61 -15.31
N ILE A 17 -45.46 -10.32 -15.03
CA ILE A 17 -46.69 -9.53 -14.95
C ILE A 17 -46.88 -8.80 -16.28
N PRO A 18 -47.96 -9.07 -17.03
CA PRO A 18 -48.29 -8.31 -18.23
C PRO A 18 -48.42 -6.82 -17.92
N ARG A 19 -47.89 -5.97 -18.81
CA ARG A 19 -47.97 -4.51 -18.70
C ARG A 19 -49.11 -3.97 -19.55
N VAL A 20 -49.59 -2.77 -19.21
CA VAL A 20 -50.59 -2.05 -20.01
C VAL A 20 -50.09 -1.91 -21.46
N GLY A 21 -50.97 -2.24 -22.42
CA GLY A 21 -50.66 -2.25 -23.85
C GLY A 21 -50.24 -3.61 -24.42
N MET A 22 -49.94 -4.61 -23.59
CA MET A 22 -49.69 -5.97 -24.05
C MET A 22 -50.99 -6.69 -24.40
N GLU A 23 -50.97 -7.48 -25.48
CA GLU A 23 -52.11 -8.29 -25.90
C GLU A 23 -52.17 -9.60 -25.13
N ALA A 24 -53.26 -9.80 -24.40
CA ALA A 24 -53.47 -10.96 -23.55
C ALA A 24 -54.51 -11.91 -24.15
N LEU A 25 -54.16 -13.19 -24.21
CA LEU A 25 -55.07 -14.28 -24.57
C LEU A 25 -55.86 -14.69 -23.32
N VAL A 26 -57.19 -14.65 -23.40
CA VAL A 26 -58.10 -14.92 -22.29
C VAL A 26 -58.86 -16.21 -22.53
N ALA A 27 -58.86 -17.10 -21.53
CA ALA A 27 -59.76 -18.23 -21.44
C ALA A 27 -60.77 -18.03 -20.31
N TYR A 28 -61.92 -18.67 -20.42
CA TYR A 28 -63.00 -18.62 -19.45
C TYR A 28 -63.11 -19.98 -18.78
N GLN A 29 -63.02 -20.01 -17.45
CA GLN A 29 -63.08 -21.27 -16.70
C GLN A 29 -64.44 -21.92 -16.90
N GLU A 30 -64.46 -23.17 -17.40
CA GLU A 30 -65.70 -23.90 -17.75
C GLU A 30 -66.58 -23.16 -18.78
N GLY A 31 -66.03 -22.18 -19.50
CA GLY A 31 -66.76 -21.33 -20.44
C GLY A 31 -67.54 -20.18 -19.80
N ASP A 32 -67.43 -19.96 -18.49
CA ASP A 32 -68.12 -18.89 -17.75
C ASP A 32 -67.47 -17.51 -18.02
N PRO A 33 -68.16 -16.57 -18.69
CA PRO A 33 -67.66 -15.23 -18.99
C PRO A 33 -67.24 -14.43 -17.74
N ASP A 34 -67.81 -14.73 -16.58
CA ASP A 34 -67.51 -14.04 -15.31
C ASP A 34 -66.25 -14.60 -14.62
N ARG A 35 -65.65 -15.67 -15.17
CA ARG A 35 -64.42 -16.31 -14.65
C ARG A 35 -63.27 -16.30 -15.66
N PRO A 36 -62.78 -15.11 -16.08
CA PRO A 36 -61.70 -15.01 -17.05
C PRO A 36 -60.32 -15.26 -16.41
N ILE A 37 -59.44 -15.91 -17.17
CA ILE A 37 -58.03 -16.19 -16.84
C ILE A 37 -57.17 -15.86 -18.07
N VAL A 38 -56.09 -15.10 -17.89
CA VAL A 38 -55.09 -14.87 -18.95
C VAL A 38 -54.25 -16.13 -19.09
N ILE A 39 -54.18 -16.71 -20.30
CA ILE A 39 -53.45 -17.95 -20.61
C ILE A 39 -52.18 -17.72 -21.43
N GLY A 40 -51.97 -16.52 -21.96
CA GLY A 40 -50.78 -16.19 -22.72
C GLY A 40 -50.72 -14.72 -23.12
N ILE A 41 -49.54 -14.29 -23.55
CA ILE A 41 -49.30 -12.96 -24.13
C ILE A 41 -48.85 -13.16 -25.58
N ALA A 42 -49.48 -12.42 -26.50
CA ALA A 42 -49.16 -12.48 -27.92
C ALA A 42 -48.42 -11.21 -28.36
N PRO A 43 -47.25 -11.33 -29.03
CA PRO A 43 -46.64 -10.21 -29.73
C PRO A 43 -47.52 -9.74 -30.90
N ASN A 44 -47.51 -8.44 -31.19
CA ASN A 44 -48.28 -7.84 -32.28
C ASN A 44 -47.50 -6.67 -32.91
N PRO A 45 -47.96 -6.06 -34.02
CA PRO A 45 -47.21 -4.98 -34.68
C PRO A 45 -46.91 -3.76 -33.80
N ASN A 46 -47.71 -3.49 -32.77
CA ASN A 46 -47.48 -2.39 -31.83
C ASN A 46 -46.56 -2.79 -30.66
N ASN A 47 -46.43 -4.08 -30.38
CA ASN A 47 -45.54 -4.65 -29.38
C ASN A 47 -44.76 -5.83 -29.99
N PRO A 48 -43.76 -5.54 -30.84
CA PRO A 48 -43.03 -6.56 -31.58
C PRO A 48 -42.13 -7.38 -30.65
N VAL A 49 -41.65 -8.51 -31.17
CA VAL A 49 -40.68 -9.36 -30.50
C VAL A 49 -39.32 -8.64 -30.30
N PRO A 50 -38.49 -9.03 -29.31
CA PRO A 50 -37.25 -8.32 -28.98
C PRO A 50 -36.17 -8.28 -30.08
N TYR A 51 -36.22 -9.20 -31.04
CA TYR A 51 -35.32 -9.28 -32.20
C TYR A 51 -36.14 -9.60 -33.45
N ASP A 52 -35.71 -9.04 -34.58
CA ASP A 52 -36.42 -9.21 -35.84
C ASP A 52 -36.48 -10.68 -36.29
N LEU A 53 -37.68 -11.12 -36.67
CA LEU A 53 -37.94 -12.43 -37.22
C LEU A 53 -38.20 -12.33 -38.74
N PRO A 54 -37.73 -13.30 -39.55
CA PRO A 54 -37.13 -14.58 -39.16
C PRO A 54 -35.59 -14.57 -38.97
N ALA A 55 -34.94 -13.41 -39.04
CA ALA A 55 -33.47 -13.30 -38.99
C ALA A 55 -32.86 -13.93 -37.73
N HIS A 56 -33.49 -13.74 -36.56
CA HIS A 56 -33.03 -14.28 -35.28
C HIS A 56 -33.85 -15.48 -34.77
N LYS A 57 -34.30 -16.36 -35.67
CA LYS A 57 -35.16 -17.51 -35.33
C LYS A 57 -34.53 -18.55 -34.38
N THR A 58 -33.21 -18.52 -34.23
CA THR A 58 -32.43 -19.44 -33.38
C THR A 58 -32.14 -18.88 -31.98
N LYS A 59 -32.58 -17.65 -31.69
CA LYS A 59 -32.27 -16.97 -30.43
C LYS A 59 -33.39 -17.14 -29.41
N LEU A 60 -33.05 -17.67 -28.24
CA LEU A 60 -33.90 -17.63 -27.05
C LEU A 60 -33.65 -16.34 -26.28
N VAL A 61 -34.70 -15.65 -25.85
CA VAL A 61 -34.59 -14.33 -25.21
C VAL A 61 -35.54 -14.18 -24.04
N VAL A 62 -34.99 -13.81 -22.88
CA VAL A 62 -35.73 -13.28 -21.74
C VAL A 62 -35.25 -11.85 -21.51
N ARG A 63 -35.96 -10.88 -22.08
CA ARG A 63 -35.64 -9.45 -21.98
C ARG A 63 -36.73 -8.73 -21.19
N SER A 64 -36.31 -7.92 -20.22
CA SER A 64 -37.20 -6.99 -19.51
C SER A 64 -37.23 -5.61 -20.18
N ASN A 65 -38.05 -4.70 -19.67
CA ASN A 65 -37.97 -3.29 -20.05
C ASN A 65 -37.94 -2.47 -18.76
N THR A 66 -37.01 -1.52 -18.62
CA THR A 66 -36.96 -0.64 -17.46
C THR A 66 -38.31 0.05 -17.30
N TYR A 67 -38.95 -0.14 -16.14
CA TYR A 67 -40.23 0.49 -15.86
C TYR A 67 -40.00 1.99 -15.58
N GLU A 68 -40.80 2.85 -16.19
CA GLU A 68 -40.66 4.32 -16.09
C GLU A 68 -39.25 4.84 -16.39
N GLY A 69 -38.55 4.18 -17.33
CA GLY A 69 -37.20 4.54 -17.72
C GLY A 69 -36.81 3.96 -19.07
N ARG A 70 -35.52 4.01 -19.37
CA ARG A 70 -34.94 3.42 -20.59
C ARG A 70 -34.01 2.27 -20.23
N GLY A 71 -33.86 1.33 -21.15
CA GLY A 71 -32.97 0.18 -21.00
C GLY A 71 -33.68 -1.12 -20.65
N TYR A 72 -32.91 -2.17 -20.40
CA TYR A 72 -33.42 -3.52 -20.19
C TYR A 72 -32.42 -4.39 -19.43
N ASN A 73 -32.91 -5.45 -18.79
CA ASN A 73 -32.07 -6.59 -18.40
C ASN A 73 -32.35 -7.74 -19.36
N GLU A 74 -31.35 -8.55 -19.67
CA GLU A 74 -31.51 -9.66 -20.60
C GLU A 74 -30.68 -10.87 -20.22
N ILE A 75 -31.27 -12.04 -20.44
CA ILE A 75 -30.53 -13.29 -20.64
C ILE A 75 -30.97 -13.83 -22.00
N SER A 76 -30.02 -14.09 -22.90
CA SER A 76 -30.30 -14.69 -24.20
C SER A 76 -29.30 -15.76 -24.59
N MET A 77 -29.75 -16.71 -25.38
CA MET A 77 -28.96 -17.83 -25.89
C MET A 77 -29.09 -17.87 -27.41
N GLU A 78 -27.97 -17.91 -28.10
CA GLU A 78 -27.88 -18.10 -29.55
C GLU A 78 -27.43 -19.53 -29.84
N ASP A 79 -28.18 -20.22 -30.69
CA ASP A 79 -27.96 -21.63 -31.05
C ASP A 79 -27.50 -21.82 -32.51
N VAL A 80 -26.89 -20.79 -33.11
CA VAL A 80 -26.26 -20.91 -34.43
C VAL A 80 -24.95 -21.67 -34.29
N ALA A 81 -24.82 -22.79 -34.99
CA ALA A 81 -23.61 -23.61 -34.99
C ALA A 81 -22.36 -22.79 -35.34
N GLY A 82 -21.35 -22.83 -34.48
CA GLY A 82 -20.09 -22.08 -34.61
C GLY A 82 -20.17 -20.61 -34.22
N ALA A 83 -21.33 -20.15 -33.77
CA ALA A 83 -21.60 -18.80 -33.27
C ALA A 83 -22.49 -18.81 -32.02
N GLU A 84 -22.47 -19.92 -31.28
CA GLU A 84 -23.24 -20.09 -30.06
C GLU A 84 -22.83 -19.06 -29.01
N ASN A 85 -23.79 -18.53 -28.27
CA ASN A 85 -23.51 -17.50 -27.28
C ASN A 85 -24.55 -17.49 -26.15
N LEU A 86 -24.09 -17.37 -24.91
CA LEU A 86 -24.91 -17.01 -23.77
C LEU A 86 -24.60 -15.56 -23.39
N PHE A 87 -25.59 -14.69 -23.52
CA PHE A 87 -25.46 -13.28 -23.20
C PHE A 87 -26.27 -12.93 -21.95
N THR A 88 -25.63 -12.26 -21.01
CA THR A 88 -26.27 -11.70 -19.82
C THR A 88 -25.99 -10.21 -19.76
N HIS A 89 -27.05 -9.41 -19.63
CA HIS A 89 -26.97 -7.97 -19.51
C HIS A 89 -27.74 -7.47 -18.29
N ALA A 90 -27.05 -6.70 -17.45
CA ALA A 90 -27.64 -5.96 -16.35
C ALA A 90 -27.59 -4.46 -16.68
N GLN A 91 -28.75 -3.79 -16.63
CA GLN A 91 -28.87 -2.37 -16.93
C GLN A 91 -28.11 -1.47 -15.94
N LYS A 92 -27.91 -1.95 -14.71
CA LYS A 92 -27.30 -1.18 -13.61
C LYS A 92 -26.37 -2.03 -12.76
N ASP A 93 -26.93 -2.80 -11.84
CA ASP A 93 -26.17 -3.58 -10.86
C ASP A 93 -26.39 -5.08 -11.14
N MET A 94 -25.31 -5.88 -11.08
CA MET A 94 -25.37 -7.35 -11.14
C MET A 94 -24.78 -7.92 -9.85
N THR A 95 -25.60 -8.66 -9.11
CA THR A 95 -25.19 -9.31 -7.86
C THR A 95 -25.27 -10.82 -8.02
N THR A 96 -24.16 -11.51 -7.75
CA THR A 96 -24.11 -12.98 -7.73
C THR A 96 -23.81 -13.42 -6.30
N LYS A 97 -24.67 -14.26 -5.73
CA LYS A 97 -24.48 -14.84 -4.40
C LYS A 97 -24.36 -16.35 -4.52
N VAL A 98 -23.24 -16.90 -4.08
CA VAL A 98 -22.98 -18.35 -4.02
C VAL A 98 -22.76 -18.71 -2.56
N LEU A 99 -23.53 -19.67 -2.05
CA LEU A 99 -23.48 -20.06 -0.62
C LEU A 99 -22.41 -21.10 -0.30
N ASN A 100 -21.91 -21.80 -1.32
CA ASN A 100 -20.90 -22.83 -1.19
C ASN A 100 -19.80 -22.59 -2.23
N ASP A 101 -19.72 -23.41 -3.28
CA ASP A 101 -18.63 -23.37 -4.25
C ASP A 101 -19.04 -22.69 -5.56
N ALA A 102 -18.18 -21.79 -6.05
CA ALA A 102 -18.27 -21.21 -7.40
C ALA A 102 -17.10 -21.75 -8.23
N THR A 103 -17.40 -22.57 -9.24
CA THR A 103 -16.39 -23.10 -10.17
C THR A 103 -16.59 -22.50 -11.55
N ALA A 104 -15.52 -22.01 -12.16
CA ALA A 104 -15.51 -21.54 -13.54
C ALA A 104 -14.34 -22.20 -14.28
N ARG A 105 -14.63 -22.73 -15.47
CA ARG A 105 -13.64 -23.26 -16.41
C ARG A 105 -13.83 -22.56 -17.75
N VAL A 106 -12.73 -22.08 -18.32
CA VAL A 106 -12.70 -21.46 -19.65
C VAL A 106 -11.62 -22.20 -20.45
N ASP A 107 -12.03 -22.92 -21.49
CA ASP A 107 -11.11 -23.76 -22.28
C ASP A 107 -10.22 -22.95 -23.24
N ALA A 108 -10.67 -21.75 -23.61
CA ALA A 108 -9.93 -20.82 -24.47
C ALA A 108 -9.51 -19.56 -23.69
N ASN A 109 -10.15 -18.42 -23.95
CA ASN A 109 -9.72 -17.11 -23.44
C ASN A 109 -10.77 -16.49 -22.52
N GLN A 110 -10.31 -15.88 -21.42
CA GLN A 110 -11.12 -15.02 -20.56
C GLN A 110 -10.61 -13.58 -20.64
N ILE A 111 -11.48 -12.65 -21.02
CA ILE A 111 -11.16 -11.22 -21.13
C ILE A 111 -12.13 -10.45 -20.22
N GLY A 112 -11.59 -9.58 -19.38
CA GLY A 112 -12.38 -8.73 -18.48
C GLY A 112 -11.84 -7.31 -18.47
N SER A 113 -12.74 -6.34 -18.31
CA SER A 113 -12.41 -4.91 -18.18
C SER A 113 -13.22 -4.32 -17.04
N VAL A 114 -12.56 -3.57 -16.16
CA VAL A 114 -13.18 -2.88 -15.03
C VAL A 114 -12.85 -1.40 -15.16
N GLY A 115 -13.88 -0.57 -15.35
CA GLY A 115 -13.69 0.85 -15.66
C GLY A 115 -13.27 1.73 -14.47
N ALA A 116 -13.46 1.26 -13.24
CA ALA A 116 -13.09 1.98 -12.03
C ALA A 116 -12.24 1.10 -11.10
N ASN A 117 -12.86 0.47 -10.10
CA ASN A 117 -12.15 -0.28 -9.06
C ASN A 117 -12.46 -1.77 -9.14
N HIS A 118 -11.43 -2.60 -8.97
CA HIS A 118 -11.56 -4.03 -8.74
C HIS A 118 -10.99 -4.35 -7.36
N SER A 119 -11.82 -4.86 -6.46
CA SER A 119 -11.42 -5.27 -5.11
C SER A 119 -11.70 -6.76 -4.94
N PHE A 120 -10.74 -7.48 -4.36
CA PHE A 120 -10.84 -8.91 -4.12
C PHE A 120 -10.27 -9.22 -2.74
N GLU A 121 -11.10 -9.82 -1.88
CA GLU A 121 -10.74 -10.20 -0.53
C GLU A 121 -10.75 -11.73 -0.43
N VAL A 122 -9.69 -12.29 0.16
CA VAL A 122 -9.51 -13.73 0.31
C VAL A 122 -9.20 -14.01 1.76
N GLY A 123 -10.08 -14.75 2.44
CA GLY A 123 -9.89 -15.07 3.86
C GLY A 123 -8.78 -16.08 4.13
N ASN A 124 -8.46 -16.94 3.16
CA ASN A 124 -7.40 -17.94 3.26
C ASN A 124 -6.38 -17.74 2.12
N ASN A 125 -6.30 -18.68 1.17
CA ASN A 125 -5.26 -18.68 0.15
C ASN A 125 -5.76 -18.24 -1.22
N GLN A 126 -5.01 -17.36 -1.88
CA GLN A 126 -5.10 -17.11 -3.32
C GLN A 126 -3.91 -17.78 -4.01
N ASN A 127 -4.17 -18.67 -4.96
CA ASN A 127 -3.12 -19.30 -5.77
C ASN A 127 -3.30 -18.93 -7.25
N GLN A 128 -2.21 -18.49 -7.89
CA GLN A 128 -2.19 -18.16 -9.31
C GLN A 128 -0.93 -18.73 -9.97
N ALA A 129 -1.12 -19.77 -10.80
CA ALA A 129 -0.05 -20.35 -11.61
C ALA A 129 -0.15 -19.84 -13.05
N ILE A 130 0.95 -19.31 -13.59
CA ILE A 130 1.02 -18.73 -14.93
C ILE A 130 2.12 -19.46 -15.70
N GLY A 131 1.73 -20.29 -16.68
CA GLY A 131 2.67 -21.07 -17.47
C GLY A 131 3.45 -20.24 -18.50
N GLY A 132 2.92 -19.08 -18.88
CA GLY A 132 3.57 -18.10 -19.76
C GLY A 132 4.05 -16.87 -19.00
N SER A 133 3.79 -15.67 -19.54
CA SER A 133 4.20 -14.40 -18.93
C SER A 133 3.02 -13.66 -18.28
N ARG A 134 3.29 -12.95 -17.18
CA ARG A 134 2.39 -11.97 -16.56
C ARG A 134 2.99 -10.58 -16.74
N SER A 135 2.29 -9.69 -17.43
CA SER A 135 2.62 -8.26 -17.46
C SER A 135 1.65 -7.51 -16.55
N LEU A 136 2.18 -6.71 -15.63
CA LEU A 136 1.41 -5.83 -14.77
C LEU A 136 2.00 -4.43 -14.88
N THR A 137 1.21 -3.49 -15.39
CA THR A 137 1.55 -2.08 -15.39
C THR A 137 0.67 -1.37 -14.38
N VAL A 138 1.29 -0.81 -13.35
CA VAL A 138 0.62 0.03 -12.36
C VAL A 138 0.95 1.48 -12.71
N GLY A 139 -0.09 2.30 -12.94
CA GLY A 139 0.09 3.73 -13.19
C GLY A 139 0.68 4.45 -11.98
N ALA A 140 1.22 5.64 -12.19
CA ALA A 140 1.67 6.49 -11.09
C ALA A 140 0.51 6.72 -10.11
N VAL A 141 0.80 6.65 -8.80
CA VAL A 141 -0.13 7.11 -7.77
C VAL A 141 -0.52 8.54 -8.14
N GLY A 142 -1.82 8.80 -8.30
CA GLY A 142 -2.36 9.96 -9.02
C GLY A 142 -1.65 11.28 -8.71
N GLY A 143 -1.62 12.21 -9.67
CA GLY A 143 -0.70 13.36 -9.75
C GLY A 143 -0.33 14.10 -8.45
N ALA A 144 -1.22 14.15 -7.46
CA ALA A 144 -0.93 14.69 -6.13
C ALA A 144 0.09 13.86 -5.33
N ALA A 145 0.01 12.53 -5.38
CA ALA A 145 0.94 11.63 -4.69
C ALA A 145 2.30 11.56 -5.40
N SER A 146 2.33 11.59 -6.74
CA SER A 146 3.59 11.73 -7.48
C SER A 146 4.23 13.10 -7.27
N ALA A 147 3.44 14.17 -7.17
CA ALA A 147 3.93 15.51 -6.85
C ALA A 147 4.39 15.62 -5.38
N ALA A 148 3.69 14.99 -4.44
CA ALA A 148 4.09 14.92 -3.04
C ALA A 148 5.38 14.10 -2.87
N LEU A 149 5.52 12.99 -3.60
CA LEU A 149 6.77 12.21 -3.62
C LEU A 149 7.91 13.01 -4.26
N ALA A 150 7.66 13.69 -5.37
CA ALA A 150 8.66 14.55 -6.03
C ALA A 150 9.05 15.74 -5.14
N ALA A 151 8.10 16.36 -4.46
CA ALA A 151 8.33 17.45 -3.51
C ALA A 151 9.08 16.95 -2.26
N ALA A 152 8.73 15.77 -1.73
CA ALA A 152 9.43 15.15 -0.61
C ALA A 152 10.87 14.78 -0.98
N MET A 153 11.10 14.22 -2.18
CA MET A 153 12.44 13.95 -2.69
C MET A 153 13.24 15.23 -2.93
N SER A 154 12.61 16.28 -3.47
CA SER A 154 13.22 17.60 -3.66
C SER A 154 13.58 18.26 -2.33
N ALA A 155 12.68 18.20 -1.34
CA ALA A 155 12.93 18.69 0.02
C ALA A 155 14.08 17.93 0.70
N MET A 156 14.13 16.60 0.55
CA MET A 156 15.25 15.78 1.05
C MET A 156 16.59 16.16 0.38
N SER A 157 16.57 16.39 -0.94
CA SER A 157 17.75 16.85 -1.68
C SER A 157 18.21 18.25 -1.22
N GLY A 158 17.27 19.14 -0.90
CA GLY A 158 17.55 20.47 -0.37
C GLY A 158 18.08 20.45 1.07
N GLN A 159 17.55 19.56 1.92
CA GLN A 159 18.08 19.36 3.28
C GLN A 159 19.48 18.75 3.27
N THR A 160 19.75 17.82 2.32
CA THR A 160 21.08 17.24 2.15
C THR A 160 22.09 18.29 1.68
N ALA A 161 21.71 19.17 0.74
CA ALA A 161 22.54 20.29 0.31
C ALA A 161 22.75 21.34 1.44
N GLY A 162 21.72 21.60 2.25
CA GLY A 162 21.81 22.51 3.40
C GLY A 162 22.72 21.99 4.52
N LEU A 163 22.62 20.70 4.85
CA LEU A 163 23.52 20.04 5.82
C LEU A 163 24.97 20.00 5.32
N LEU A 164 25.19 19.77 4.02
CA LEU A 164 26.52 19.84 3.41
C LEU A 164 27.09 21.26 3.45
N GLY A 165 26.25 22.28 3.20
CA GLY A 165 26.63 23.70 3.31
C GLY A 165 26.93 24.13 4.76
N GLN A 166 26.14 23.68 5.73
CA GLN A 166 26.39 23.90 7.16
C GLN A 166 27.64 23.16 7.63
N ALA A 167 27.86 21.92 7.19
CA ALA A 167 29.07 21.17 7.50
C ALA A 167 30.32 21.83 6.88
N MET A 168 30.22 22.37 5.67
CA MET A 168 31.28 23.19 5.06
C MET A 168 31.50 24.50 5.83
N GLY A 169 30.44 25.19 6.25
CA GLY A 169 30.53 26.43 7.02
C GLY A 169 31.18 26.23 8.39
N VAL A 170 30.77 25.19 9.13
CA VAL A 170 31.39 24.80 10.40
C VAL A 170 32.85 24.39 10.20
N ALA A 171 33.17 23.69 9.10
CA ALA A 171 34.55 23.36 8.76
C ALA A 171 35.38 24.60 8.38
N MET A 172 34.78 25.61 7.76
CA MET A 172 35.43 26.86 7.34
C MET A 172 35.61 27.83 8.52
N ASP A 173 34.64 27.92 9.44
CA ASP A 173 34.75 28.66 10.71
C ASP A 173 35.76 28.00 11.65
N ALA A 174 35.80 26.66 11.71
CA ALA A 174 36.83 25.94 12.44
C ALA A 174 38.23 26.14 11.84
N MET A 175 38.33 26.39 10.52
CA MET A 175 39.58 26.75 9.84
C MET A 175 39.96 28.22 10.06
N GLY A 176 38.98 29.13 10.09
CA GLY A 176 39.16 30.56 10.33
C GLY A 176 39.59 30.88 11.76
N ALA A 177 38.98 30.21 12.75
CA ALA A 177 39.35 30.33 14.16
C ALA A 177 40.75 29.78 14.48
N ALA A 178 41.36 28.99 13.58
CA ALA A 178 42.74 28.52 13.71
C ALA A 178 43.77 29.49 13.09
N SER A 179 43.34 30.56 12.43
CA SER A 179 44.21 31.53 11.74
C SER A 179 44.23 32.94 12.36
N GLY A 180 43.53 33.17 13.47
CA GLY A 180 43.54 34.43 14.20
C GLY A 180 44.37 34.35 15.48
N ASP A 181 45.52 35.04 15.45
CA ASP A 181 46.35 35.61 16.53
C ASP A 181 46.15 35.16 17.99
N GLY A 182 47.28 34.92 18.65
CA GLY A 182 47.37 34.35 20.00
C GLY A 182 46.86 35.28 21.10
N GLY A 183 46.11 34.70 22.04
CA GLY A 183 45.70 35.36 23.27
C GLY A 183 45.20 34.35 24.28
N ALA A 184 45.98 34.10 25.34
CA ALA A 184 45.64 33.18 26.41
C ALA A 184 44.53 33.75 27.32
N ALA A 185 43.52 32.93 27.65
CA ALA A 185 42.87 32.94 28.97
C ALA A 185 42.01 31.67 29.17
N PRO A 186 41.95 31.12 30.39
CA PRO A 186 41.23 29.88 30.70
C PRO A 186 39.75 30.18 30.97
N VAL A 187 38.86 29.24 30.66
CA VAL A 187 37.51 29.27 31.21
C VAL A 187 37.30 28.07 32.13
N ASP A 188 37.08 28.46 33.37
CA ASP A 188 36.99 27.74 34.62
C ASP A 188 35.74 26.86 34.70
N ALA A 189 35.92 25.69 35.30
CA ALA A 189 34.87 24.76 35.64
C ALA A 189 34.66 24.84 37.16
N GLY A 190 33.54 25.42 37.59
CA GLY A 190 32.97 25.17 38.90
C GLY A 190 32.94 26.36 39.85
N ALA A 191 31.75 26.93 40.00
CA ALA A 191 31.24 27.63 41.18
C ALA A 191 29.74 27.90 40.91
N LEU A 192 28.77 27.83 41.82
CA LEU A 192 28.79 27.65 43.27
C LEU A 192 27.33 27.50 43.77
N ALA A 193 27.19 26.76 44.87
CA ALA A 193 26.29 27.03 46.01
C ALA A 193 24.74 27.02 45.87
N GLY A 194 24.12 26.05 46.56
CA GLY A 194 23.05 26.35 47.53
C GLY A 194 23.64 26.81 48.88
N PRO A 195 22.90 26.95 50.01
CA PRO A 195 21.49 26.64 50.28
C PRO A 195 20.70 27.81 50.93
N GLY A 196 19.36 27.75 50.97
CA GLY A 196 18.57 28.74 51.69
C GLY A 196 17.08 28.43 51.82
N GLY A 197 16.73 27.68 52.89
CA GLY A 197 15.54 27.86 53.75
C GLY A 197 14.11 27.65 53.20
N PRO A 198 13.14 27.22 54.04
CA PRO A 198 11.90 26.58 53.61
C PRO A 198 10.67 27.50 53.65
N GLY A 199 9.68 27.25 52.78
CA GLY A 199 8.34 27.83 52.93
C GLY A 199 7.46 27.64 51.70
N GLY A 200 6.27 27.08 51.93
CA GLY A 200 5.05 27.24 51.13
C GLY A 200 5.03 26.55 49.77
N ASP A 201 4.20 25.52 49.58
CA ASP A 201 2.84 25.58 48.99
C ASP A 201 2.81 25.44 47.45
N ASP A 202 1.93 24.51 47.01
CA ASP A 202 1.51 24.20 45.63
C ASP A 202 2.39 23.30 44.74
N ALA A 203 2.31 21.99 45.01
CA ALA A 203 2.61 20.94 44.03
C ALA A 203 1.49 20.85 42.98
N ALA A 204 1.70 21.44 41.80
CA ALA A 204 0.95 21.12 40.60
C ALA A 204 1.49 19.81 39.99
N GLY A 205 0.63 18.80 39.94
CA GLY A 205 0.93 17.46 39.46
C GLY A 205 0.93 17.29 37.93
N ASP A 206 1.61 16.22 37.52
CA ASP A 206 1.70 15.68 36.16
C ASP A 206 0.33 15.37 35.53
N PRO A 207 0.14 15.61 34.21
CA PRO A 207 -1.09 15.29 33.50
C PRO A 207 -1.17 13.83 32.99
N ALA A 208 -0.53 12.88 33.68
CA ALA A 208 -0.48 11.47 33.24
C ALA A 208 -1.43 10.53 34.01
N ALA A 209 -2.17 11.02 35.02
CA ALA A 209 -2.96 10.17 35.91
C ALA A 209 -4.50 10.21 35.72
N SER A 210 -5.05 11.02 34.81
CA SER A 210 -6.51 11.14 34.63
C SER A 210 -7.11 10.31 33.48
N ALA A 211 -6.30 9.57 32.71
CA ALA A 211 -6.78 8.77 31.58
C ALA A 211 -7.08 7.30 31.93
N LEU A 212 -6.65 6.79 33.10
CA LEU A 212 -6.83 5.39 33.49
C LEU A 212 -8.06 5.15 34.40
N GLY A 213 -8.63 6.21 34.98
CA GLY A 213 -9.83 6.14 35.83
C GLY A 213 -11.16 6.10 35.08
N ALA A 214 -11.19 6.49 33.80
CA ALA A 214 -12.42 6.57 33.00
C ALA A 214 -12.76 5.29 32.23
N LEU A 215 -11.84 4.31 32.15
CA LEU A 215 -12.08 3.02 31.48
C LEU A 215 -12.60 1.94 32.46
N ALA A 216 -12.49 2.16 33.77
CA ALA A 216 -12.92 1.19 34.79
C ALA A 216 -14.42 1.27 35.12
N THR A 217 -15.13 2.33 34.73
CA THR A 217 -16.57 2.51 34.99
C THR A 217 -17.48 2.03 33.85
N GLY A 218 -16.92 1.66 32.69
CA GLY A 218 -17.69 1.16 31.53
C GLY A 218 -17.97 -0.34 31.52
N PHE A 219 -17.24 -1.14 32.32
CA PHE A 219 -17.36 -2.61 32.30
C PHE A 219 -18.13 -3.18 33.50
N GLY A 220 -18.47 -2.35 34.50
CA GLY A 220 -19.18 -2.78 35.73
C GLY A 220 -20.69 -2.98 35.58
N GLY A 221 -21.30 -2.55 34.49
CA GLY A 221 -22.75 -2.69 34.25
C GLY A 221 -23.18 -3.97 33.55
N LEU A 222 -22.24 -4.84 33.15
CA LEU A 222 -22.53 -6.01 32.32
C LEU A 222 -22.74 -7.31 33.13
N VAL A 223 -22.62 -7.27 34.45
CA VAL A 223 -22.79 -8.45 35.31
C VAL A 223 -23.86 -8.15 36.37
N GLY A 224 -25.13 -8.24 35.97
CA GLY A 224 -26.24 -8.10 36.92
C GLY A 224 -27.62 -8.19 36.30
N GLY A 225 -28.15 -9.41 36.17
CA GLY A 225 -29.60 -9.66 36.12
C GLY A 225 -30.20 -10.06 34.77
N GLY A 226 -30.42 -11.38 34.62
CA GLY A 226 -31.53 -12.05 33.91
C GLY A 226 -32.12 -11.46 32.62
N GLY A 227 -31.94 -12.17 31.50
CA GLY A 227 -32.86 -12.08 30.34
C GLY A 227 -32.20 -12.07 28.96
N ILE A 228 -31.56 -13.17 28.56
CA ILE A 228 -30.95 -13.37 27.23
C ILE A 228 -31.96 -13.49 26.06
N GLY A 229 -33.25 -13.27 26.28
CA GLY A 229 -34.29 -13.39 25.24
C GLY A 229 -34.81 -12.07 24.64
N GLY A 230 -34.59 -10.92 25.29
CA GLY A 230 -35.24 -9.65 24.90
C GLY A 230 -34.38 -8.68 24.09
N LEU A 231 -33.05 -8.79 24.15
CA LEU A 231 -32.14 -7.81 23.53
C LEU A 231 -31.76 -8.16 22.08
N ILE A 232 -32.03 -9.40 21.64
CA ILE A 232 -31.67 -9.88 20.30
C ILE A 232 -32.75 -9.52 19.26
N GLY A 233 -33.99 -9.24 19.68
CA GLY A 233 -35.09 -8.90 18.75
C GLY A 233 -35.04 -7.48 18.21
N ALA A 234 -34.99 -6.47 19.08
CA ALA A 234 -35.11 -5.07 18.65
C ALA A 234 -33.81 -4.49 18.04
N GLY A 235 -32.64 -4.99 18.44
CA GLY A 235 -31.35 -4.54 17.90
C GLY A 235 -31.08 -5.04 16.48
N ILE A 236 -31.52 -6.26 16.16
CA ILE A 236 -31.33 -6.87 14.84
C ILE A 236 -32.33 -6.31 13.81
N ASP A 237 -33.56 -6.01 14.22
CA ASP A 237 -34.55 -5.40 13.30
C ASP A 237 -34.21 -3.94 12.97
N GLY A 238 -33.62 -3.18 13.91
CA GLY A 238 -33.09 -1.84 13.64
C GLY A 238 -31.88 -1.84 12.71
N THR A 239 -30.99 -2.83 12.82
CA THR A 239 -29.85 -2.99 11.88
C THR A 239 -30.31 -3.48 10.50
N ARG A 240 -31.35 -4.31 10.40
CA ARG A 240 -31.96 -4.69 9.11
C ARG A 240 -32.68 -3.54 8.42
N ALA A 241 -33.37 -2.67 9.17
CA ALA A 241 -33.99 -1.47 8.63
C ALA A 241 -32.96 -0.46 8.11
N GLY A 242 -31.83 -0.28 8.81
CA GLY A 242 -30.73 0.59 8.36
C GLY A 242 -29.98 0.07 7.13
N ILE A 243 -29.90 -1.26 6.93
CA ILE A 243 -29.30 -1.87 5.73
C ILE A 243 -30.24 -1.70 4.52
N ASN A 244 -31.55 -1.72 4.72
CA ASN A 244 -32.53 -1.57 3.64
C ASN A 244 -32.79 -0.09 3.23
N ASP A 245 -32.48 0.89 4.09
CA ASP A 245 -32.70 2.32 3.81
C ASP A 245 -31.43 3.07 3.31
N ALA A 246 -30.30 2.36 3.23
CA ALA A 246 -29.04 2.95 2.75
C ALA A 246 -29.05 3.12 1.22
N SER A 247 -29.37 4.31 0.73
CA SER A 247 -29.21 4.64 -0.70
C SER A 247 -27.78 4.40 -1.17
N VAL A 248 -27.59 4.00 -2.43
CA VAL A 248 -26.28 3.68 -3.06
C VAL A 248 -25.20 4.76 -2.84
N ARG A 249 -25.59 6.01 -2.55
CA ARG A 249 -24.68 7.11 -2.24
C ARG A 249 -24.14 7.04 -0.79
N SER A 250 -24.92 6.58 0.18
CA SER A 250 -24.46 6.41 1.57
C SER A 250 -23.54 5.19 1.72
N LEU A 251 -23.79 4.09 1.02
CA LEU A 251 -22.88 2.93 1.01
C LEU A 251 -21.53 3.25 0.35
N ARG A 252 -21.51 4.11 -0.69
CA ARG A 252 -20.27 4.52 -1.36
C ARG A 252 -19.48 5.54 -0.55
N THR A 253 -20.15 6.51 0.07
CA THR A 253 -19.50 7.55 0.89
C THR A 253 -19.12 7.05 2.27
N ALA A 254 -19.98 6.29 2.96
CA ALA A 254 -19.66 5.70 4.27
C ALA A 254 -18.79 4.45 4.16
N GLY A 255 -18.91 3.66 3.08
CA GLY A 255 -17.99 2.55 2.80
C GLY A 255 -16.61 3.04 2.36
N GLY A 256 -16.54 4.11 1.56
CA GLY A 256 -15.27 4.74 1.16
C GLY A 256 -14.57 5.46 2.32
N ALA A 257 -15.30 6.30 3.06
CA ALA A 257 -14.75 6.99 4.23
C ALA A 257 -14.49 6.03 5.40
N GLY A 258 -15.35 5.02 5.58
CA GLY A 258 -15.22 3.98 6.60
C GLY A 258 -14.08 3.02 6.31
N MET A 259 -13.83 2.61 5.06
CA MET A 259 -12.66 1.80 4.71
C MET A 259 -11.36 2.62 4.68
N ALA A 260 -11.40 3.91 4.35
CA ALA A 260 -10.24 4.79 4.50
C ALA A 260 -9.91 5.03 5.98
N ALA A 261 -10.92 5.28 6.81
CA ALA A 261 -10.76 5.43 8.25
C ALA A 261 -10.38 4.11 8.94
N ALA A 262 -10.98 2.99 8.54
CA ALA A 262 -10.61 1.65 9.01
C ALA A 262 -9.23 1.23 8.49
N GLY A 263 -8.84 1.62 7.27
CA GLY A 263 -7.49 1.40 6.74
C GLY A 263 -6.44 2.24 7.48
N THR A 264 -6.77 3.47 7.87
CA THR A 264 -5.89 4.34 8.66
C THR A 264 -5.84 3.90 10.13
N ALA A 265 -6.98 3.48 10.69
CA ALA A 265 -7.09 2.97 12.06
C ALA A 265 -6.50 1.56 12.19
N LEU A 266 -6.62 0.69 11.18
CA LEU A 266 -5.95 -0.61 11.11
C LEU A 266 -4.47 -0.44 10.80
N ALA A 267 -4.04 0.53 9.98
CA ALA A 267 -2.61 0.85 9.86
C ALA A 267 -2.02 1.38 11.17
N GLY A 268 -2.80 2.19 11.92
CA GLY A 268 -2.43 2.68 13.25
C GLY A 268 -2.49 1.60 14.34
N GLN A 269 -3.48 0.69 14.31
CA GLN A 269 -3.61 -0.42 15.26
C GLN A 269 -2.71 -1.60 14.89
N VAL A 270 -2.43 -1.88 13.63
CA VAL A 270 -1.41 -2.88 13.23
C VAL A 270 -0.02 -2.32 13.51
N GLY A 271 0.22 -1.02 13.29
CA GLY A 271 1.45 -0.35 13.70
C GLY A 271 1.64 -0.24 15.22
N GLY A 272 0.54 -0.24 16.00
CA GLY A 272 0.56 -0.13 17.46
C GLY A 272 0.39 -1.45 18.23
N MET A 273 -0.24 -2.47 17.63
CA MET A 273 -0.57 -3.76 18.26
C MET A 273 0.37 -4.89 17.80
N MET A 274 1.06 -4.72 16.66
CA MET A 274 2.24 -5.51 16.33
C MET A 274 3.46 -4.63 16.56
N GLY A 275 4.28 -4.99 17.56
CA GLY A 275 5.63 -4.45 17.71
C GLY A 275 6.55 -4.83 16.53
N GLY A 276 6.24 -4.39 15.31
CA GLY A 276 7.11 -4.43 14.15
C GLY A 276 7.40 -5.80 13.54
N LEU A 277 6.68 -6.88 13.87
CA LEU A 277 6.87 -8.19 13.22
C LEU A 277 5.95 -8.32 12.00
N GLY A 278 6.37 -7.73 10.87
CA GLY A 278 5.73 -7.92 9.57
C GLY A 278 5.70 -9.39 9.15
N GLY A 279 4.64 -9.77 8.43
CA GLY A 279 4.52 -11.10 7.81
C GLY A 279 5.70 -11.42 6.89
N VAL A 280 6.06 -12.71 6.83
CA VAL A 280 7.19 -13.19 6.04
C VAL A 280 6.81 -13.22 4.56
N MET A 281 7.38 -12.33 3.75
CA MET A 281 7.35 -12.44 2.28
C MET A 281 8.53 -13.30 1.84
N ASN A 282 8.25 -14.49 1.32
CA ASN A 282 9.28 -15.33 0.72
C ASN A 282 9.25 -15.18 -0.81
N THR A 283 10.34 -14.65 -1.39
CA THR A 283 10.50 -14.54 -2.85
C THR A 283 11.53 -15.57 -3.29
N MET A 284 11.08 -16.68 -3.87
CA MET A 284 11.96 -17.70 -4.45
C MET A 284 12.04 -17.50 -5.96
N VAL A 285 13.25 -17.26 -6.47
CA VAL A 285 13.50 -17.12 -7.91
C VAL A 285 14.42 -18.24 -8.38
N THR A 286 13.91 -19.11 -9.26
CA THR A 286 14.63 -20.32 -9.68
C THR A 286 15.70 -20.07 -10.75
N ARG A 287 15.54 -19.03 -11.60
CA ARG A 287 16.43 -18.81 -12.75
C ARG A 287 16.96 -17.39 -12.90
N PHE A 288 16.11 -16.37 -12.79
CA PHE A 288 16.52 -14.99 -13.02
C PHE A 288 15.52 -14.00 -12.43
N GLN A 289 16.02 -12.98 -11.74
CA GLN A 289 15.24 -11.83 -11.26
C GLN A 289 15.85 -10.57 -11.88
N ASN A 290 15.04 -9.76 -12.56
CA ASN A 290 15.43 -8.41 -12.97
C ASN A 290 14.49 -7.42 -12.30
N SER A 291 15.07 -6.46 -11.57
CA SER A 291 14.34 -5.34 -10.99
C SER A 291 14.93 -4.05 -11.55
N THR A 292 14.12 -3.30 -12.30
CA THR A 292 14.51 -2.00 -12.85
C THR A 292 13.68 -0.93 -12.19
N THR A 293 14.35 0.04 -11.56
CA THR A 293 13.70 1.16 -10.89
C THR A 293 13.95 2.44 -11.67
N GLY A 294 12.87 3.16 -12.03
CA GLY A 294 12.96 4.32 -12.93
C GLY A 294 13.40 5.62 -12.26
N ILE A 295 12.76 6.01 -11.15
CA ILE A 295 12.98 7.32 -10.51
C ILE A 295 13.80 7.19 -9.23
N ALA A 296 13.34 6.35 -8.29
CA ALA A 296 14.04 6.09 -7.04
C ALA A 296 13.62 4.76 -6.42
N SER A 297 14.58 4.10 -5.78
CA SER A 297 14.38 2.93 -4.92
C SER A 297 14.84 3.30 -3.52
N THR A 298 14.00 3.11 -2.51
CA THR A 298 14.36 3.29 -1.10
C THR A 298 14.17 1.95 -0.40
N GLU A 299 15.20 1.47 0.29
CA GLU A 299 15.13 0.25 1.08
C GLU A 299 15.43 0.61 2.53
N GLN A 300 14.47 0.34 3.41
CA GLN A 300 14.60 0.54 4.85
C GLN A 300 14.52 -0.82 5.54
N VAL A 301 15.52 -1.14 6.35
CA VAL A 301 15.60 -2.41 7.08
C VAL A 301 15.55 -2.12 8.56
N GLY A 302 14.59 -2.74 9.27
CA GLY A 302 14.33 -2.45 10.68
C GLY A 302 15.31 -3.10 11.66
N VAL A 303 15.73 -4.34 11.39
CA VAL A 303 16.57 -5.12 12.32
C VAL A 303 17.88 -5.56 11.67
N SER A 304 17.81 -6.35 10.59
CA SER A 304 19.01 -6.89 9.95
C SER A 304 18.80 -7.09 8.45
N LYS A 305 19.81 -6.71 7.67
CA LYS A 305 19.93 -7.01 6.25
C LYS A 305 21.12 -7.94 6.06
N VAL A 306 20.89 -9.14 5.54
CA VAL A 306 21.93 -10.10 5.20
C VAL A 306 21.89 -10.32 3.69
N VAL A 307 23.00 -10.03 3.00
CA VAL A 307 23.14 -10.24 1.55
C VAL A 307 24.25 -11.26 1.32
N ASN A 308 23.88 -12.45 0.85
CA ASN A 308 24.83 -13.49 0.47
C ASN A 308 24.90 -13.58 -1.04
N VAL A 309 26.08 -13.32 -1.61
CA VAL A 309 26.31 -13.40 -3.06
C VAL A 309 27.26 -14.57 -3.35
N GLY A 310 26.82 -15.52 -4.18
CA GLY A 310 27.59 -16.75 -4.43
C GLY A 310 28.75 -16.61 -5.43
N GLN A 311 28.73 -15.58 -6.28
CA GLN A 311 29.74 -15.39 -7.33
C GLN A 311 30.27 -13.95 -7.38
N THR A 312 29.46 -13.01 -7.89
CA THR A 312 29.91 -11.63 -8.15
C THR A 312 28.82 -10.62 -7.79
N MET A 313 29.20 -9.57 -7.09
CA MET A 313 28.39 -8.39 -6.82
C MET A 313 29.07 -7.19 -7.49
N LEU A 314 28.33 -6.47 -8.35
CA LEU A 314 28.80 -5.26 -9.01
C LEU A 314 27.85 -4.12 -8.68
N GLU A 315 28.38 -3.05 -8.09
CA GLU A 315 27.64 -1.82 -7.83
C GLU A 315 28.24 -0.69 -8.68
N ASN A 316 27.46 -0.13 -9.59
CA ASN A 316 27.86 1.03 -10.38
C ASN A 316 27.09 2.26 -9.92
N VAL A 317 27.79 3.23 -9.32
CA VAL A 317 27.18 4.41 -8.71
C VAL A 317 27.58 5.66 -9.48
N GLY A 318 26.59 6.37 -10.03
CA GLY A 318 26.85 7.51 -10.92
C GLY A 318 27.23 8.84 -10.27
N LYS A 319 26.94 9.03 -8.97
CA LYS A 319 27.23 10.30 -8.26
C LYS A 319 28.00 10.12 -6.97
N ALA A 320 27.38 9.50 -5.97
CA ALA A 320 27.97 9.36 -4.65
C ALA A 320 27.53 8.05 -4.00
N HIS A 321 28.48 7.34 -3.40
CA HIS A 321 28.25 6.16 -2.59
C HIS A 321 28.77 6.45 -1.18
N THR A 322 27.87 6.56 -0.20
CA THR A 322 28.23 6.95 1.18
C THR A 322 27.86 5.82 2.14
N HIS A 323 28.85 5.30 2.86
CA HIS A 323 28.63 4.41 3.99
C HIS A 323 28.78 5.20 5.29
N THR A 324 27.72 5.24 6.09
CA THR A 324 27.76 5.75 7.47
C THR A 324 27.53 4.58 8.40
N VAL A 325 28.50 4.28 9.26
CA VAL A 325 28.47 3.13 10.16
C VAL A 325 28.60 3.61 11.59
N GLY A 326 27.66 3.20 12.45
CA GLY A 326 27.60 3.67 13.84
C GLY A 326 28.60 3.00 14.78
N GLU A 327 28.91 1.72 14.55
CA GLU A 327 29.78 0.93 15.44
C GLU A 327 31.05 0.45 14.74
N GLN A 328 30.93 -0.54 13.83
CA GLN A 328 32.08 -1.19 13.22
C GLN A 328 31.87 -1.44 11.73
N TYR A 329 32.87 -1.07 10.93
CA TYR A 329 32.96 -1.38 9.51
C TYR A 329 34.18 -2.25 9.27
N VAL A 330 33.98 -3.50 8.83
CA VAL A 330 35.05 -4.48 8.58
C VAL A 330 35.03 -4.87 7.11
N ILE A 331 36.19 -4.81 6.47
CA ILE A 331 36.41 -5.36 5.13
C ILE A 331 37.50 -6.42 5.26
N GLU A 332 37.15 -7.67 4.98
CA GLU A 332 38.09 -8.79 4.89
C GLU A 332 38.25 -9.21 3.43
N VAL A 333 39.48 -9.17 2.92
CA VAL A 333 39.79 -9.52 1.54
C VAL A 333 40.83 -10.62 1.52
N GLY A 334 40.49 -11.78 0.94
CA GLY A 334 41.35 -12.95 0.96
C GLY A 334 42.51 -12.96 -0.05
N GLN A 335 42.44 -12.13 -1.10
CA GLN A 335 43.46 -12.07 -2.16
C GLN A 335 44.01 -10.66 -2.36
N GLU A 336 43.25 -9.77 -3.02
CA GLU A 336 43.70 -8.42 -3.37
C GLU A 336 42.60 -7.39 -3.13
N MET A 337 42.95 -6.31 -2.42
CA MET A 337 42.12 -5.12 -2.31
C MET A 337 42.75 -3.99 -3.13
N LEU A 338 42.10 -3.61 -4.23
CA LEU A 338 42.53 -2.50 -5.08
C LEU A 338 41.58 -1.31 -4.90
N VAL A 339 42.15 -0.16 -4.52
CA VAL A 339 41.41 1.10 -4.42
C VAL A 339 42.06 2.10 -5.36
N ASN A 340 41.41 2.38 -6.49
CA ASN A 340 41.88 3.37 -7.45
C ASN A 340 41.16 4.70 -7.23
N VAL A 341 41.92 5.77 -6.98
CA VAL A 341 41.39 7.09 -6.63
C VAL A 341 41.99 8.12 -7.57
N GLY A 342 41.15 8.93 -8.22
CA GLY A 342 41.60 9.86 -9.24
C GLY A 342 42.25 11.14 -8.71
N GLU A 343 41.73 11.70 -7.62
CA GLU A 343 42.12 13.04 -7.14
C GLU A 343 42.87 12.98 -5.81
N VAL A 344 42.18 12.56 -4.75
CA VAL A 344 42.72 12.54 -3.39
C VAL A 344 42.16 11.35 -2.63
N PHE A 345 43.05 10.52 -2.09
CA PHE A 345 42.69 9.52 -1.09
C PHE A 345 43.07 10.06 0.29
N ARG A 346 42.08 10.14 1.19
CA ARG A 346 42.29 10.71 2.52
C ARG A 346 41.61 9.89 3.60
N ILE A 347 42.38 9.56 4.64
CA ILE A 347 41.89 8.98 5.89
C ILE A 347 42.02 10.06 6.96
N VAL A 348 40.91 10.42 7.58
CA VAL A 348 40.85 11.42 8.64
C VAL A 348 40.46 10.74 9.94
N VAL A 349 41.34 10.83 10.94
CA VAL A 349 41.09 10.36 12.29
C VAL A 349 41.30 11.53 13.25
N ARG A 350 40.27 12.36 13.41
CA ARG A 350 40.29 13.58 14.23
C ARG A 350 41.50 14.49 13.88
N LYS A 351 42.54 14.51 14.74
CA LYS A 351 43.75 15.34 14.59
C LYS A 351 44.82 14.70 13.71
N SER A 352 44.63 13.46 13.29
CA SER A 352 45.58 12.73 12.44
C SER A 352 44.99 12.53 11.05
N THR A 353 45.80 12.74 10.02
CA THR A 353 45.40 12.55 8.63
C THR A 353 46.48 11.80 7.86
N LEU A 354 46.04 10.92 6.97
CA LEU A 354 46.86 10.34 5.90
C LEU A 354 46.21 10.77 4.59
N THR A 355 46.95 11.52 3.78
CA THR A 355 46.47 12.05 2.50
C THR A 355 47.45 11.70 1.40
N MET A 356 46.91 11.18 0.29
CA MET A 356 47.64 10.95 -0.96
C MET A 356 46.91 11.73 -2.07
N ASP A 357 47.66 12.47 -2.88
CA ASP A 357 47.11 13.27 -3.98
C ASP A 357 47.57 12.77 -5.36
N LYS A 358 46.91 13.28 -6.41
CA LYS A 358 47.24 12.99 -7.82
C LYS A 358 48.65 13.41 -8.25
N ASP A 359 49.27 14.34 -7.52
CA ASP A 359 50.61 14.85 -7.80
C ASP A 359 51.70 13.96 -7.17
N GLY A 360 51.29 12.91 -6.44
CA GLY A 360 52.17 11.92 -5.82
C GLY A 360 52.64 12.30 -4.41
N ASN A 361 52.09 13.36 -3.81
CA ASN A 361 52.45 13.74 -2.45
C ASN A 361 51.72 12.84 -1.44
N VAL A 362 52.48 12.31 -0.49
CA VAL A 362 51.96 11.58 0.66
C VAL A 362 52.19 12.43 1.91
N THR A 363 51.11 12.95 2.47
CA THR A 363 51.14 13.77 3.69
C THR A 363 50.58 12.98 4.85
N ILE A 364 51.40 12.82 5.90
CA ILE A 364 50.96 12.28 7.18
C ILE A 364 51.06 13.41 8.21
N THR A 365 49.93 13.78 8.81
CA THR A 365 49.87 14.80 9.86
C THR A 365 49.35 14.18 11.14
N GLY A 366 49.96 14.51 12.26
CA GLY A 366 49.53 14.06 13.58
C GLY A 366 50.39 14.65 14.69
N THR A 367 49.95 14.51 15.94
CA THR A 367 50.65 15.10 17.09
C THR A 367 51.89 14.31 17.50
N LYS A 368 51.87 12.99 17.32
CA LYS A 368 52.95 12.07 17.61
C LYS A 368 52.95 10.97 16.55
N MET A 369 54.11 10.70 15.97
CA MET A 369 54.32 9.56 15.09
C MET A 369 55.31 8.63 15.77
N LEU A 370 54.85 7.42 16.09
CA LEU A 370 55.70 6.35 16.60
C LEU A 370 55.80 5.28 15.52
N LEU A 371 57.00 5.04 15.03
CA LEU A 371 57.26 4.03 14.01
C LEU A 371 58.03 2.89 14.68
N GLY A 372 57.35 1.76 14.89
CA GLY A 372 57.94 0.54 15.44
C GLY A 372 58.38 -0.38 14.32
N PHE A 373 59.66 -0.73 14.28
CA PHE A 373 60.23 -1.59 13.25
C PHE A 373 60.93 -2.78 13.90
N SER A 374 60.71 -3.98 13.35
CA SER A 374 61.33 -5.22 13.83
C SER A 374 62.69 -5.51 13.18
N GLU A 375 62.99 -4.92 12.02
CA GLU A 375 64.21 -5.20 11.25
C GLU A 375 64.97 -3.94 10.85
N SER A 376 64.56 -3.24 9.79
CA SER A 376 65.26 -2.03 9.33
C SER A 376 64.30 -1.03 8.67
N VAL A 377 64.73 0.24 8.63
CA VAL A 377 64.04 1.35 7.98
C VAL A 377 64.99 1.94 6.96
N THR A 378 64.58 2.00 5.71
CA THR A 378 65.36 2.67 4.67
C THR A 378 64.50 3.75 4.03
N ALA A 379 64.93 5.01 4.15
CA ALA A 379 64.29 6.16 3.52
C ALA A 379 65.26 6.78 2.52
N PHE A 380 64.87 6.80 1.25
CA PHE A 380 65.64 7.43 0.18
C PHE A 380 65.06 8.81 -0.12
N GLY A 381 65.87 9.86 0.00
CA GLY A 381 65.47 11.23 -0.30
C GLY A 381 66.70 12.12 -0.49
N LYS A 382 66.52 13.22 -1.22
CA LYS A 382 67.54 14.29 -1.29
C LYS A 382 67.78 14.84 0.12
N VAL A 383 69.01 15.27 0.44
CA VAL A 383 69.43 15.72 1.78
C VAL A 383 68.34 16.56 2.46
N ILE A 384 67.78 16.03 3.53
CA ILE A 384 66.73 16.68 4.33
C ILE A 384 67.42 17.64 5.29
N GLY A 385 67.12 18.93 5.16
CA GLY A 385 67.49 19.93 6.15
C GLY A 385 66.64 19.77 7.41
N LEU A 386 67.12 18.99 8.38
CA LEU A 386 66.58 19.01 9.72
C LEU A 386 67.08 20.30 10.39
N ASN A 387 66.22 21.32 10.45
CA ASN A 387 66.41 22.64 11.07
C ASN A 387 66.92 23.77 10.13
N PRO A 388 66.05 24.59 9.51
CA PRO A 388 66.45 25.91 9.03
C PRO A 388 66.62 26.83 10.25
N LYS A 389 67.81 27.44 10.39
CA LYS A 389 68.18 28.28 11.54
C LYS A 389 67.15 29.39 11.81
N ARG A 390 66.72 29.46 13.08
CA ARG A 390 66.16 30.57 13.88
C ARG A 390 65.24 31.59 13.21
#